data_AF-A0A812UHP7-F1
#
_entry.id   AF-A0A812UHP7-F1
#
_cell.length_a   1.000
_cell.length_b   1.000
_cell.length_c   1.000
_cell.angle_alpha   90.00
_cell.angle_beta   90.00
_cell.angle_gamma   90.00
#
_symmetry.space_group_name_H-M   'P 1'
#
loop_
_entity.id
_entity.type
_entity.pdbx_description
1 polymer ?
#
loop_
_entity_poly.entity_id
_entity_poly.type
_entity_poly.pdbx_seq_one_letter_code
_entity_poly.pdbx_strand_id
1 'polypeptide(L)'
;MDYCQAAINDNLFWSSVIGAAGSFLHFALGPFLGALSDSIGRRPVIVLCSLLGYPSLLALMLFVYRNTSLYYTFALLPLAELPVLAIWFAFIVDLMEERSAEVE
;
A
#
# COMPACT_ATOMS: atom_id res chain seq x y z
N MET A 1 17.75 -30.97 -1.14
CA MET A 1 17.03 -30.07 -2.07
C MET A 1 15.61 -29.75 -1.59
N ASP A 2 15.01 -30.55 -0.68
CA ASP A 2 13.64 -30.32 -0.18
C ASP A 2 13.42 -28.99 0.55
N TYR A 3 14.44 -28.46 1.24
CA TYR A 3 14.30 -27.24 2.03
C TYR A 3 14.00 -26.00 1.17
N CYS A 4 14.61 -25.90 -0.03
CA CYS A 4 14.33 -24.80 -0.96
C CYS A 4 12.89 -24.86 -1.46
N GLN A 5 12.40 -26.07 -1.74
CA GLN A 5 11.06 -26.26 -2.29
C GLN A 5 9.97 -25.99 -1.23
N ALA A 6 10.19 -26.42 0.02
CA ALA A 6 9.30 -26.08 1.13
C ALA A 6 9.25 -24.56 1.39
N ALA A 7 10.41 -23.90 1.40
CA ALA A 7 10.48 -22.44 1.57
C ALA A 7 9.76 -21.66 0.47
N ILE A 8 9.84 -22.13 -0.79
CA ILE A 8 9.11 -21.53 -1.91
C ILE A 8 7.59 -21.71 -1.73
N ASN A 9 7.14 -22.92 -1.38
CA ASN A 9 5.71 -23.20 -1.20
C ASN A 9 5.09 -22.36 -0.07
N ASP A 10 5.79 -22.21 1.06
CA ASP A 10 5.34 -21.37 2.17
C ASP A 10 5.23 -19.90 1.74
N ASN A 11 6.24 -19.39 1.01
CA ASN A 11 6.22 -18.02 0.51
C ASN A 11 5.06 -17.79 -0.47
N LEU A 12 4.79 -18.73 -1.38
CA LEU A 12 3.69 -18.64 -2.33
C LEU A 12 2.33 -18.64 -1.63
N PHE A 13 2.15 -19.51 -0.63
CA PHE A 13 0.92 -19.57 0.15
C PHE A 13 0.65 -18.24 0.87
N TRP A 14 1.61 -17.74 1.64
CA TRP A 14 1.47 -16.48 2.36
C TRP A 14 1.31 -15.27 1.43
N SER A 15 2.04 -15.22 0.32
CA SER A 15 1.89 -14.15 -0.68
C SER A 15 0.50 -14.14 -1.30
N SER A 16 -0.09 -15.30 -1.58
CA SER A 16 -1.43 -15.40 -2.15
C SER A 16 -2.52 -14.94 -1.16
N VAL A 17 -2.40 -15.33 0.11
CA VAL A 17 -3.31 -14.91 1.18
C VAL A 17 -3.27 -13.40 1.37
N ILE A 18 -2.06 -12.81 1.38
CA ILE A 18 -1.90 -11.36 1.54
C ILE A 18 -2.38 -10.61 0.31
N GLY A 19 -2.13 -11.12 -0.90
CA GLY A 19 -2.64 -10.51 -2.13
C GLY A 19 -4.17 -10.48 -2.18
N ALA A 20 -4.83 -11.55 -1.73
CA ALA A 20 -6.28 -11.60 -1.63
C ALA A 20 -6.82 -10.62 -0.57
N ALA A 21 -6.20 -10.58 0.61
CA ALA A 21 -6.55 -9.64 1.67
C ALA A 21 -6.33 -8.18 1.22
N GLY A 22 -5.20 -7.88 0.57
CA GLY A 22 -4.89 -6.57 0.01
C GLY A 22 -5.93 -6.13 -1.03
N SER A 23 -6.32 -7.02 -1.95
CA SER A 23 -7.36 -6.74 -2.94
C SER A 23 -8.71 -6.37 -2.29
N PHE A 24 -9.07 -7.07 -1.22
CA PHE A 24 -10.27 -6.76 -0.45
C PHE A 24 -10.16 -5.41 0.27
N LEU A 25 -8.99 -5.11 0.88
CA LEU A 25 -8.71 -3.81 1.46
C LEU A 25 -8.79 -2.69 0.43
N HIS A 26 -8.25 -2.87 -0.79
CA HIS A 26 -8.37 -1.89 -1.86
C HIS A 26 -9.82 -1.62 -2.25
N PHE A 27 -10.64 -2.68 -2.34
CA PHE A 27 -12.06 -2.54 -2.67
C PHE A 27 -12.82 -1.76 -1.58
N ALA A 28 -12.56 -2.05 -0.31
CA ALA A 28 -13.25 -1.41 0.81
C ALA A 28 -12.73 -0.01 1.13
N LEU A 29 -11.41 0.16 1.21
CA LEU A 29 -10.77 1.43 1.59
C LEU A 29 -10.59 2.39 0.42
N GLY A 30 -10.65 1.92 -0.83
CA GLY A 30 -10.58 2.76 -2.02
C GLY A 30 -11.58 3.93 -2.00
N PRO A 31 -12.89 3.68 -1.96
CA PRO A 31 -13.89 4.74 -1.92
C PRO A 31 -13.82 5.57 -0.63
N PHE A 32 -13.50 4.93 0.51
CA PHE A 32 -13.36 5.63 1.79
C PHE A 32 -12.23 6.66 1.77
N LEU A 33 -11.05 6.27 1.28
CA LEU A 33 -9.89 7.15 1.18
C LEU A 33 -10.07 8.22 0.10
N GLY A 34 -10.79 7.93 -0.97
CA GLY A 34 -11.20 8.94 -1.96
C GLY A 34 -12.04 10.05 -1.32
N ALA A 35 -13.13 9.68 -0.64
CA ALA A 35 -13.98 10.65 0.06
C ALA A 35 -13.23 11.43 1.16
N LEU A 36 -12.33 10.75 1.88
CA LEU A 36 -11.50 11.38 2.90
C LEU A 36 -10.52 12.40 2.29
N SER A 37 -9.90 12.05 1.15
CA SER A 37 -9.03 12.93 0.37
C SER A 37 -9.74 14.18 -0.13
N ASP A 38 -11.00 14.06 -0.55
CA ASP A 38 -11.78 15.21 -1.01
C ASP A 38 -12.13 16.17 0.14
N SER A 39 -12.23 15.70 1.39
CA SER A 39 -12.57 16.53 2.56
C SER A 39 -11.37 17.22 3.24
N ILE A 40 -10.22 16.54 3.32
CA ILE A 40 -9.03 17.01 4.05
C ILE A 40 -7.99 17.63 3.10
N GLY A 41 -8.14 17.39 1.79
CA GLY A 41 -7.20 17.79 0.75
C GLY A 41 -6.30 16.62 0.33
N ARG A 42 -5.99 16.58 -0.96
CA ARG A 42 -5.34 15.41 -1.60
C ARG A 42 -3.89 15.20 -1.17
N ARG A 43 -3.13 16.28 -1.01
CA ARG A 43 -1.70 16.25 -0.63
C ARG A 43 -1.42 15.60 0.74
N PRO A 44 -2.07 15.99 1.85
CA PRO A 44 -1.80 15.38 3.15
C PRO A 44 -2.19 13.90 3.20
N VAL A 45 -3.27 13.49 2.53
CA VAL A 45 -3.71 12.08 2.51
C VAL A 45 -2.73 11.19 1.76
N ILE A 46 -2.19 11.66 0.64
CA ILE A 46 -1.12 10.95 -0.11
C ILE A 46 0.11 10.75 0.78
N VAL A 47 0.58 11.80 1.46
CA VAL A 47 1.75 11.71 2.34
C VAL A 47 1.50 10.75 3.50
N LEU A 48 0.33 10.81 4.13
CA LEU A 48 -0.01 9.98 5.28
C LEU A 48 -0.12 8.49 4.91
N CYS A 49 -0.74 8.17 3.78
CA CYS A 49 -0.79 6.79 3.27
C CYS A 49 0.60 6.29 2.84
N SER A 50 1.44 7.16 2.28
CA SER A 50 2.81 6.80 1.91
C SER A 50 3.66 6.53 3.15
N LEU A 51 3.49 7.33 4.22
CA LEU A 51 4.15 7.15 5.51
C LEU A 51 3.74 5.84 6.20
N LEU A 52 2.47 5.44 6.07
CA LEU A 52 1.94 4.17 6.59
C LEU A 52 2.54 2.93 5.91
N GLY A 53 3.17 3.06 4.74
CA GLY A 53 3.85 1.96 4.05
C GLY A 53 5.27 1.66 4.55
N TYR A 54 5.99 2.65 5.09
CA TYR A 54 7.37 2.48 5.60
C TYR A 54 7.56 1.44 6.73
N PRO A 55 6.61 1.21 7.65
CA PRO A 55 6.72 0.18 8.69
C PRO A 55 7.00 -1.22 8.13
N SER A 56 6.46 -1.56 6.95
CA SER A 56 6.70 -2.84 6.30
C SER A 56 8.18 -3.02 5.90
N LEU A 57 8.80 -1.96 5.38
CA LEU A 57 10.22 -1.93 5.02
C LEU A 57 11.12 -1.98 6.27
N LEU A 58 10.72 -1.30 7.34
CA LEU A 58 11.43 -1.36 8.62
C LEU A 58 11.39 -2.76 9.25
N ALA A 59 10.25 -3.45 9.16
CA ALA A 59 10.14 -4.85 9.61
C ALA A 59 11.06 -5.78 8.82
N LEU A 60 11.16 -5.58 7.50
CA LEU A 60 12.06 -6.36 6.64
C LEU A 60 13.54 -6.06 6.94
N MET A 61 13.86 -4.80 7.23
CA MET A 61 15.20 -4.39 7.67
C MET A 61 15.57 -5.03 9.02
N LEU A 62 14.64 -5.06 9.99
CA LEU A 62 14.82 -5.72 11.29
C LEU A 62 14.98 -7.24 11.17
N PHE A 63 14.34 -7.87 10.18
CA PHE A 63 14.57 -9.28 9.87
C PHE A 63 16.04 -9.51 9.48
N VAL A 64 16.56 -8.71 8.55
CA VAL A 64 17.94 -8.86 8.06
C VAL A 64 18.98 -8.59 9.16
N TYR A 65 18.82 -7.53 9.94
CA TYR A 65 19.84 -7.12 10.92
C TYR A 65 19.75 -7.84 12.27
N ARG A 66 18.55 -8.25 12.69
CA ARG A 66 18.33 -8.80 14.05
C ARG A 66 17.70 -10.19 14.04
N ASN A 67 17.58 -10.83 12.87
CA ASN A 67 17.01 -12.16 12.69
C ASN A 67 15.65 -12.32 13.40
N THR A 68 14.84 -11.26 13.35
CA THR A 68 13.49 -11.24 13.93
C THR A 68 12.53 -12.10 13.09
N SER A 69 11.29 -12.29 13.53
CA SER A 69 10.35 -13.13 12.77
C SER A 69 9.83 -12.42 11.50
N LEU A 70 9.80 -13.14 10.38
CA LEU A 70 9.28 -12.65 9.09
C LEU A 70 7.76 -12.35 9.15
N TYR A 71 7.04 -12.91 10.14
CA TYR A 71 5.61 -12.69 10.31
C TYR A 71 5.24 -11.22 10.55
N TYR A 72 6.14 -10.42 11.13
CA TYR A 72 5.90 -8.98 11.32
C TYR A 72 5.77 -8.24 9.98
N THR A 73 6.56 -8.61 8.99
CA THR A 73 6.49 -8.05 7.64
C THR A 73 5.16 -8.39 6.99
N PHE A 74 4.76 -9.67 7.07
CA PHE A 74 3.49 -10.12 6.49
C PHE A 74 2.26 -9.48 7.15
N ALA A 75 2.31 -9.21 8.45
CA ALA A 75 1.23 -8.51 9.16
C ALA A 75 1.12 -7.03 8.77
N LEU A 76 2.24 -6.38 8.41
CA LEU A 76 2.29 -4.96 8.06
C LEU A 76 2.14 -4.69 6.56
N LEU A 77 2.27 -5.71 5.70
CA LEU A 77 2.08 -5.58 4.26
C LEU A 77 0.73 -4.97 3.85
N PRO A 78 -0.41 -5.37 4.44
CA PRO A 78 -1.72 -4.79 4.11
C PRO A 78 -1.80 -3.27 4.36
N LEU A 79 -1.00 -2.76 5.30
CA LEU A 79 -0.89 -1.32 5.57
C LEU A 79 -0.09 -0.58 4.49
N ALA A 80 0.83 -1.27 3.81
CA ALA A 80 1.59 -0.72 2.70
C ALA A 80 0.79 -0.74 1.38
N GLU A 81 -0.12 -1.70 1.23
CA GLU A 81 -1.06 -1.84 0.10
C GLU A 81 -2.32 -0.96 0.28
N LEU A 82 -2.17 0.26 0.80
CA LEU A 82 -3.26 1.23 0.77
C LEU A 82 -3.43 1.73 -0.68
N PRO A 83 -4.66 2.04 -1.14
CA PRO A 83 -4.95 2.49 -2.51
C PRO A 83 -4.47 3.93 -2.79
N VAL A 84 -3.19 4.22 -2.55
CA VAL A 84 -2.60 5.56 -2.76
C VAL A 84 -2.60 5.92 -4.24
N LEU A 85 -2.43 4.94 -5.14
CA LEU A 85 -2.47 5.15 -6.59
C LEU A 85 -3.77 5.80 -7.08
N ALA A 86 -4.92 5.40 -6.52
CA ALA A 86 -6.20 5.98 -6.90
C ALA A 86 -6.26 7.49 -6.57
N ILE A 87 -5.71 7.88 -5.41
CA ILE A 87 -5.64 9.28 -4.96
C ILE A 87 -4.67 10.09 -5.83
N TRP A 88 -3.55 9.47 -6.26
CA TRP A 88 -2.63 10.08 -7.22
C TRP A 88 -3.29 10.38 -8.56
N PHE A 89 -4.03 9.42 -9.13
CA PHE A 89 -4.77 9.64 -10.38
C PHE A 89 -5.81 10.75 -10.24
N ALA A 90 -6.55 10.76 -9.13
CA ALA A 90 -7.48 11.81 -8.83
C ALA A 90 -6.77 13.18 -8.82
N PHE A 91 -5.66 13.31 -8.07
CA PHE A 91 -4.90 14.55 -7.99
C PHE A 91 -4.36 15.03 -9.35
N ILE A 92 -3.94 14.11 -10.23
CA ILE A 92 -3.50 14.44 -11.59
C ILE A 92 -4.66 15.02 -12.41
N VAL A 93 -5.86 14.45 -12.29
CA VAL A 93 -7.06 14.94 -12.99
C VAL A 93 -7.40 16.36 -12.56
N ASP A 94 -7.37 16.68 -11.27
CA ASP A 94 -7.64 18.04 -10.79
C ASP A 94 -6.64 19.06 -11.39
N LEU A 95 -5.35 18.70 -11.43
CA LEU A 95 -4.31 19.56 -12.00
C LEU A 95 -4.48 19.78 -13.51
N MET A 96 -5.07 18.82 -14.21
CA MET A 96 -5.39 18.95 -15.64
C MET A 96 -6.60 19.87 -15.86
N GLU A 97 -7.61 19.79 -15.00
CA GLU A 97 -8.81 20.63 -15.06
C GLU A 97 -8.48 22.10 -14.77
N GLU A 98 -7.70 22.37 -13.72
CA GLU A 98 -7.20 23.72 -13.41
C GLU A 98 -6.45 24.34 -14.60
N ARG A 99 -5.56 23.57 -15.23
CA ARG A 99 -4.80 24.03 -16.40
C ARG A 99 -5.69 24.35 -17.60
N SER A 100 -6.75 23.58 -17.82
CA SER A 100 -7.67 23.84 -18.94
C SER A 100 -8.40 25.16 -18.76
N ALA A 101 -8.78 25.50 -17.52
CA ALA A 101 -9.49 26.73 -17.20
C ALA A 101 -8.64 28.01 -17.35
N GLU A 102 -7.31 27.91 -17.31
CA GLU A 102 -6.40 29.05 -17.53
C GLU A 102 -6.16 29.37 -19.03
N VAL A 103 -6.48 28.44 -19.92
CA VAL A 103 -6.22 28.56 -21.37
C VAL A 103 -7.42 29.15 -22.13
N GLU A 104 -8.62 29.11 -21.55
CA GLU A 104 -9.83 29.83 -22.02
C GLU A 104 -9.85 31.29 -21.54
#